data_AF-A0A7V8WJV9-F1
#
_entry.id   AF-A0A7V8WJV9-F1
#
_cell.length_a   1.000
_cell.length_b   1.000
_cell.length_c   1.000
_cell.angle_alpha   90.00
_cell.angle_beta   90.00
_cell.angle_gamma   90.00
#
_symmetry.space_group_name_H-M   'P 1'
#
loop_
_entity.id
_entity.type
_entity.pdbx_description
1 polymer ?
#
loop_
_entity_poly.entity_id
_entity_poly.type
_entity_poly.pdbx_seq_one_letter_code
_entity_poly.pdbx_strand_id
1 'polypeptide(L)'
;MKLIEAARVHFIGIGGAGMSALAKVLMERGVLVTGSDLKRSRTATMLEAMGARISFGHAAVNVNGADAVIFSSAIPKRNVERTRAGELGVMLMTRGEALAALLEEHPSLVVSGTHGKTTTTSMAISIMRAAGLDPTYLVGGALNDAGSNAKSGSDDLVVAESDESDGSFLLLSPTVAVVTNVEADHLDHWTSLEAIEEAFESFILRTPRDGAVVLPAQDLPLRAAAAAAGRRVVTFGEGGDVRAENISVPDPWGTRFSLRTVSGVAETTLCVPGMHNVANALAAAAACMQMGISLEAAAQGLSRYGGVERRFQLRGRAHGVTVVDEYAHHPTEVRASMAAARLGGWQRLVAVFQPHLYSRTAAFAHEFGAAFEGADVIVITDVYGAREQPVPGVSGKLVSDAACVCYPGRPVAYLPHRAELLGYLTGFVRAGDLLLTLGAGDVTLVGDAMLDRLRAGE
;
A
#
# COMPACT_ATOMS: atom_id res chain seq x y z
N MET A 1 5.73 -31.02 7.97
CA MET A 1 5.67 -30.03 9.07
C MET A 1 5.11 -28.77 8.46
N LYS A 2 3.97 -28.30 8.96
CA LYS A 2 3.42 -27.00 8.55
C LYS A 2 4.26 -25.88 9.16
N LEU A 3 4.30 -24.70 8.54
CA LEU A 3 5.10 -23.58 9.03
C LEU A 3 4.77 -23.21 10.49
N ILE A 4 3.49 -23.31 10.88
CA ILE A 4 3.01 -22.99 12.23
C ILE A 4 3.38 -24.05 13.28
N GLU A 5 3.79 -25.25 12.87
CA GLU A 5 4.26 -26.32 13.75
C GLU A 5 5.76 -26.18 14.06
N ALA A 6 6.47 -25.29 13.36
CA ALA A 6 7.88 -25.02 13.59
C ALA A 6 8.07 -24.40 14.98
N ALA A 7 8.94 -25.00 15.80
CA ALA A 7 9.31 -24.43 17.08
C ALA A 7 10.21 -23.20 16.88
N ARG A 8 11.06 -23.22 15.84
CA ARG A 8 11.98 -22.13 15.50
C ARG A 8 12.05 -21.83 14.01
N VAL A 9 11.80 -20.58 13.66
CA VAL A 9 11.88 -20.08 12.28
C VAL A 9 12.99 -19.04 12.16
N HIS A 10 13.83 -19.17 11.14
CA HIS A 10 14.90 -18.22 10.83
C HIS A 10 14.58 -17.38 9.60
N PHE A 11 14.70 -16.06 9.69
CA PHE A 11 14.43 -15.14 8.58
C PHE A 11 15.74 -14.58 8.00
N ILE A 12 15.97 -14.74 6.70
CA ILE A 12 17.09 -14.10 5.99
C ILE A 12 16.61 -12.80 5.34
N GLY A 13 17.13 -11.65 5.78
CA GLY A 13 16.63 -10.32 5.42
C GLY A 13 15.41 -9.93 6.24
N ILE A 14 15.45 -10.16 7.55
CA ILE A 14 14.31 -9.98 8.48
C ILE A 14 13.84 -8.51 8.58
N GLY A 15 14.70 -7.53 8.27
CA GLY A 15 14.41 -6.11 8.35
C GLY A 15 13.47 -5.58 7.27
N GLY A 16 13.20 -6.34 6.21
CA GLY A 16 12.24 -5.94 5.16
C GLY A 16 10.81 -5.81 5.69
N ALA A 17 9.99 -4.91 5.11
CA ALA A 17 8.63 -4.63 5.60
C ALA A 17 7.76 -5.89 5.67
N GLY A 18 7.69 -6.67 4.57
CA GLY A 18 6.92 -7.92 4.54
C GLY A 18 7.53 -9.05 5.38
N MET A 19 8.86 -9.10 5.50
CA MET A 19 9.55 -10.11 6.31
C MET A 19 9.31 -9.88 7.80
N SER A 20 9.44 -8.62 8.25
CA SER A 20 9.22 -8.25 9.64
C SER A 20 7.75 -8.41 10.07
N ALA A 21 6.79 -8.18 9.17
CA ALA A 21 5.38 -8.47 9.40
C ALA A 21 5.12 -9.96 9.69
N LEU A 22 5.64 -10.85 8.83
CA LEU A 22 5.52 -12.30 9.02
C LEU A 22 6.22 -12.76 10.31
N ALA A 23 7.44 -12.28 10.55
CA ALA A 23 8.18 -12.57 11.77
C ALA A 23 7.39 -12.17 13.02
N LYS A 24 6.81 -10.96 13.02
CA LYS A 24 5.99 -10.46 14.11
C LYS A 24 4.80 -11.37 14.40
N VAL A 25 4.03 -11.76 13.38
CA VAL A 25 2.87 -12.65 13.55
C VAL A 25 3.30 -14.00 14.13
N LEU A 26 4.37 -14.60 13.62
CA LEU A 26 4.87 -15.87 14.14
C LEU A 26 5.31 -15.75 15.61
N MET A 27 5.96 -14.65 16.00
CA MET A 27 6.34 -14.39 17.39
C MET A 27 5.12 -14.25 18.31
N GLU A 28 4.09 -13.52 17.89
CA GLU A 28 2.85 -13.37 18.65
C GLU A 28 2.09 -14.70 18.79
N ARG A 29 2.28 -15.63 17.85
CA ARG A 29 1.80 -17.03 17.93
C ARG A 29 2.71 -17.95 18.75
N GLY A 30 3.78 -17.44 19.35
CA GLY A 30 4.69 -18.19 20.24
C GLY A 30 5.83 -18.92 19.53
N VAL A 31 6.04 -18.72 18.23
CA VAL A 31 7.17 -19.31 17.48
C VAL A 31 8.47 -18.58 17.85
N LEU A 32 9.55 -19.35 18.09
CA LEU A 32 10.86 -18.76 18.31
C LEU A 32 11.41 -18.21 17.00
N VAL A 33 11.47 -16.89 16.89
CA VAL A 33 12.00 -16.22 15.69
C VAL A 33 13.46 -15.83 15.86
N THR A 34 14.26 -16.18 14.86
CA THR A 34 15.63 -15.69 14.68
C THR A 34 15.74 -15.07 13.28
N GLY A 35 16.76 -14.28 13.02
CA GLY A 35 16.99 -13.79 11.67
C GLY A 35 18.35 -13.17 11.44
N SER A 36 18.58 -12.78 10.19
CA SER A 36 19.77 -12.06 9.76
C SER A 36 19.38 -10.87 8.89
N ASP A 37 20.18 -9.81 8.93
CA ASP A 37 20.09 -8.71 7.97
C ASP A 37 21.47 -8.08 7.75
N LEU A 38 21.68 -7.37 6.64
CA LEU A 38 22.96 -6.72 6.36
C LEU A 38 23.19 -5.49 7.23
N LYS A 39 22.12 -4.79 7.60
CA LYS A 39 22.19 -3.55 8.38
C LYS A 39 21.09 -3.51 9.43
N ARG A 40 21.35 -2.75 10.49
CA ARG A 40 20.34 -2.48 11.51
C ARG A 40 19.26 -1.55 10.95
N SER A 41 18.00 -1.88 11.24
CA SER A 41 16.84 -1.11 10.84
C SER A 41 15.89 -0.89 12.03
N ARG A 42 14.94 0.04 11.88
CA ARG A 42 13.87 0.26 12.86
C ARG A 42 13.04 -1.02 13.10
N THR A 43 12.73 -1.75 12.04
CA THR A 43 11.99 -3.02 12.07
C THR A 43 12.78 -4.12 12.78
N ALA A 44 14.08 -4.27 12.49
CA ALA A 44 14.93 -5.24 13.19
C ALA A 44 15.01 -4.92 14.70
N THR A 45 15.18 -3.64 15.05
CA THR A 45 15.22 -3.18 16.45
C THR A 45 13.91 -3.49 17.19
N MET A 46 12.76 -3.29 16.53
CA MET A 46 11.44 -3.63 17.07
C MET A 46 11.32 -5.14 17.33
N LEU A 47 11.74 -5.99 16.37
CA LEU A 47 11.68 -7.44 16.53
C LEU A 47 12.64 -7.94 17.62
N GLU A 48 13.83 -7.36 17.75
CA GLU A 48 14.73 -7.63 18.89
C GLU A 48 14.05 -7.30 20.23
N ALA A 49 13.35 -6.15 20.30
CA ALA A 49 12.58 -5.77 21.50
C ALA A 49 11.40 -6.71 21.80
N MET A 50 10.86 -7.38 20.78
CA MET A 50 9.86 -8.45 20.93
C MET A 50 10.48 -9.81 21.31
N GLY A 51 11.80 -9.94 21.32
CA GLY A 51 12.52 -11.16 21.71
C GLY A 51 13.17 -11.95 20.57
N ALA A 52 13.15 -11.43 19.33
CA ALA A 52 13.84 -12.09 18.22
C ALA A 52 15.37 -11.99 18.40
N ARG A 53 16.10 -13.04 18.00
CA ARG A 53 17.57 -12.98 17.93
C ARG A 53 17.99 -12.66 16.50
N ILE A 54 18.61 -11.50 16.30
CA ILE A 54 18.99 -11.02 14.97
C ILE A 54 20.52 -10.90 14.86
N SER A 55 21.08 -11.50 13.80
CA SER A 55 22.48 -11.37 13.43
C SER A 55 22.64 -10.29 12.34
N PHE A 56 23.63 -9.41 12.49
CA PHE A 56 23.98 -8.47 11.42
C PHE A 56 25.12 -9.03 10.56
N GLY A 57 24.83 -9.29 9.29
CA GLY A 57 25.65 -10.07 8.39
C GLY A 57 25.19 -11.53 8.28
N HIS A 58 25.52 -12.15 7.14
CA HIS A 58 25.13 -13.53 6.86
C HIS A 58 26.23 -14.51 7.22
N ALA A 59 25.91 -15.53 8.02
CA ALA A 59 26.84 -16.59 8.40
C ALA A 59 26.13 -17.94 8.49
N ALA A 60 26.75 -19.00 7.97
CA ALA A 60 26.15 -20.35 7.94
C ALA A 60 25.68 -20.83 9.33
N VAL A 61 26.34 -20.41 10.41
CA VAL A 61 25.96 -20.76 11.79
C VAL A 61 24.59 -20.21 12.20
N ASN A 62 24.11 -19.12 11.58
CA ASN A 62 22.88 -18.43 11.98
C ASN A 62 21.63 -19.32 11.82
N VAL A 63 21.63 -20.28 10.89
CA VAL A 63 20.49 -21.19 10.65
C VAL A 63 20.50 -22.44 11.52
N ASN A 64 21.55 -22.70 12.30
CA ASN A 64 21.72 -23.96 13.03
C ASN A 64 20.62 -24.20 14.08
N GLY A 65 19.79 -25.23 13.87
CA GLY A 65 18.67 -25.60 14.74
C GLY A 65 17.33 -24.94 14.38
N ALA A 66 17.22 -24.35 13.18
CA ALA A 66 15.95 -23.83 12.68
C ALA A 66 15.16 -24.97 12.05
N ASP A 67 13.85 -24.99 12.28
CA ASP A 67 12.95 -25.97 11.67
C ASP A 67 12.52 -25.49 10.27
N ALA A 68 12.42 -24.17 10.08
CA ALA A 68 12.21 -23.53 8.80
C ALA A 68 13.05 -22.25 8.63
N VAL A 69 13.37 -21.93 7.37
CA VAL A 69 14.07 -20.71 6.96
C VAL A 69 13.24 -19.99 5.92
N ILE A 70 12.85 -18.75 6.23
CA ILE A 70 12.13 -17.85 5.33
C ILE A 70 13.10 -16.82 4.78
N PHE A 71 13.08 -16.58 3.47
CA PHE A 71 13.95 -15.58 2.84
C PHE A 71 13.19 -14.68 1.86
N SER A 72 13.62 -13.43 1.74
CA SER A 72 13.05 -12.48 0.78
C SER A 72 13.55 -12.75 -0.64
N SER A 73 12.86 -12.19 -1.64
CA SER A 73 13.26 -12.25 -3.06
C SER A 73 14.64 -11.62 -3.32
N ALA A 74 15.09 -10.71 -2.45
CA ALA A 74 16.41 -10.08 -2.52
C ALA A 74 17.56 -11.03 -2.12
N ILE A 75 17.27 -12.19 -1.51
CA ILE A 75 18.31 -13.11 -1.04
C ILE A 75 18.74 -14.07 -2.17
N PRO A 76 19.98 -13.97 -2.67
CA PRO A 76 20.43 -14.79 -3.79
C PRO A 76 20.61 -16.26 -3.37
N LYS A 77 20.53 -17.19 -4.35
CA LYS A 77 20.74 -18.63 -4.12
C LYS A 77 22.10 -18.96 -3.48
N ARG A 78 23.12 -18.13 -3.71
CA ARG A 78 24.48 -18.26 -3.15
C ARG A 78 24.63 -17.76 -1.71
N ASN A 79 23.56 -17.28 -1.08
CA ASN A 79 23.62 -16.81 0.30
C ASN A 79 24.04 -17.97 1.22
N VAL A 80 25.04 -17.74 2.07
CA VAL A 80 25.66 -18.77 2.91
C VAL A 80 24.69 -19.44 3.90
N GLU A 81 23.69 -18.71 4.39
CA GLU A 81 22.64 -19.25 5.27
C GLU A 81 21.67 -20.13 4.50
N ARG A 82 21.27 -19.68 3.31
CA ARG A 82 20.39 -20.45 2.42
C ARG A 82 21.02 -21.77 1.97
N THR A 83 22.30 -21.73 1.57
CA THR A 83 23.06 -22.94 1.22
C THR A 83 23.13 -23.89 2.41
N ARG A 84 23.51 -23.38 3.59
CA ARG A 84 23.63 -24.20 4.80
C ARG A 84 22.31 -24.82 5.23
N ALA A 85 21.21 -24.06 5.18
CA ALA A 85 19.88 -24.57 5.50
C ALA A 85 19.48 -25.74 4.58
N GLY A 86 19.81 -25.65 3.29
CA GLY A 86 19.64 -26.76 2.34
C GLY A 86 20.47 -27.99 2.69
N GLU A 87 21.74 -27.83 3.05
CA GLU A 87 22.61 -28.94 3.50
C GLU A 87 22.09 -29.65 4.76
N LEU A 88 21.43 -28.89 5.65
CA LEU A 88 20.85 -29.39 6.89
C LEU A 88 19.46 -30.02 6.69
N GLY A 89 18.89 -29.97 5.47
CA GLY A 89 17.53 -30.45 5.20
C GLY A 89 16.44 -29.61 5.87
N VAL A 90 16.73 -28.36 6.22
CA VAL A 90 15.77 -27.44 6.83
C VAL A 90 14.75 -27.00 5.78
N MET A 91 13.49 -26.83 6.18
CA MET A 91 12.44 -26.33 5.29
C MET A 91 12.80 -24.92 4.78
N LEU A 92 12.91 -24.76 3.46
CA LEU A 92 13.20 -23.49 2.81
C LEU A 92 11.91 -22.92 2.22
N MET A 93 11.56 -21.69 2.58
CA MET A 93 10.40 -20.98 2.03
C MET A 93 10.79 -19.56 1.61
N THR A 94 10.28 -19.13 0.47
CA THR A 94 10.21 -17.71 0.13
C THR A 94 9.21 -17.00 1.03
N ARG A 95 9.32 -15.67 1.12
CA ARG A 95 8.31 -14.81 1.76
C ARG A 95 6.87 -15.13 1.31
N GLY A 96 6.67 -15.30 0.00
CA GLY A 96 5.36 -15.56 -0.59
C GLY A 96 4.79 -16.93 -0.18
N GLU A 97 5.62 -17.98 -0.20
CA GLU A 97 5.22 -19.31 0.27
C GLU A 97 4.87 -19.30 1.77
N ALA A 98 5.63 -18.56 2.58
CA ALA A 98 5.34 -18.44 4.01
C ALA A 98 4.02 -17.70 4.29
N LEU A 99 3.72 -16.64 3.52
CA LEU A 99 2.43 -15.96 3.59
C LEU A 99 1.29 -16.88 3.13
N ALA A 100 1.46 -17.62 2.03
CA ALA A 100 0.47 -18.59 1.56
C ALA A 100 0.15 -19.64 2.63
N ALA A 101 1.19 -20.23 3.25
CA ALA A 101 1.02 -21.20 4.32
C ALA A 101 0.30 -20.63 5.55
N LEU A 102 0.44 -19.33 5.83
CA LEU A 102 -0.28 -18.67 6.91
C LEU A 102 -1.77 -18.47 6.57
N LEU A 103 -2.08 -18.19 5.30
CA LEU A 103 -3.43 -17.95 4.81
C LEU A 103 -4.22 -19.25 4.60
N GLU A 104 -3.58 -20.35 4.20
CA GLU A 104 -4.27 -21.62 3.91
C GLU A 104 -4.92 -22.28 5.15
N GLU A 105 -4.47 -21.94 6.36
CA GLU A 105 -4.99 -22.55 7.60
C GLU A 105 -6.31 -21.91 8.08
N HIS A 106 -6.67 -20.74 7.58
CA HIS A 106 -7.81 -19.96 8.07
C HIS A 106 -8.58 -19.31 6.92
N PRO A 107 -9.88 -19.05 7.07
CA PRO A 107 -10.59 -18.11 6.20
C PRO A 107 -9.77 -16.83 6.00
N SER A 108 -9.58 -16.42 4.75
CA SER A 108 -8.70 -15.28 4.45
C SER A 108 -9.28 -14.30 3.44
N LEU A 109 -9.11 -13.01 3.72
CA LEU A 109 -9.39 -11.91 2.80
C LEU A 109 -8.06 -11.37 2.28
N VAL A 110 -7.82 -11.46 0.97
CA VAL A 110 -6.61 -10.92 0.34
C VAL A 110 -6.99 -9.80 -0.62
N VAL A 111 -6.37 -8.65 -0.42
CA VAL A 111 -6.51 -7.49 -1.31
C VAL A 111 -5.28 -7.36 -2.20
N SER A 112 -5.52 -7.32 -3.51
CA SER A 112 -4.55 -7.09 -4.56
C SER A 112 -5.06 -6.03 -5.55
N GLY A 113 -4.24 -5.66 -6.54
CA GLY A 113 -4.54 -4.66 -7.56
C GLY A 113 -3.45 -3.58 -7.65
N THR A 114 -3.37 -2.83 -8.73
CA THR A 114 -2.25 -1.90 -8.94
C THR A 114 -2.23 -0.78 -7.87
N HIS A 115 -3.38 -0.19 -7.57
CA HIS A 115 -3.52 0.92 -6.62
C HIS A 115 -4.54 0.64 -5.51
N GLY A 116 -4.38 1.28 -4.35
CA GLY A 116 -5.39 1.26 -3.28
C GLY A 116 -5.39 0.02 -2.40
N LYS A 117 -4.45 -0.92 -2.61
CA LYS A 117 -4.31 -2.17 -1.82
C LYS A 117 -4.27 -1.89 -0.32
N THR A 118 -3.24 -1.19 0.15
CA THR A 118 -3.02 -0.85 1.56
C THR A 118 -4.23 -0.19 2.21
N THR A 119 -4.85 0.78 1.52
CA THR A 119 -6.02 1.51 2.04
C THR A 119 -7.23 0.59 2.15
N THR A 120 -7.49 -0.24 1.14
CA THR A 120 -8.62 -1.17 1.11
C THR A 120 -8.46 -2.27 2.17
N THR A 121 -7.27 -2.85 2.31
CA THR A 121 -6.95 -3.82 3.38
C THR A 121 -7.17 -3.20 4.76
N SER A 122 -6.74 -1.95 4.94
CA SER A 122 -6.88 -1.24 6.21
C SER A 122 -8.33 -0.91 6.55
N MET A 123 -9.13 -0.51 5.55
CA MET A 123 -10.57 -0.33 5.70
C MET A 123 -11.27 -1.65 6.05
N ALA A 124 -10.89 -2.77 5.43
CA ALA A 124 -11.43 -4.09 5.76
C ALA A 124 -11.14 -4.49 7.22
N ILE A 125 -9.92 -4.23 7.70
CA ILE A 125 -9.55 -4.45 9.12
C ILE A 125 -10.39 -3.55 10.04
N SER A 126 -10.60 -2.28 9.69
CA SER A 126 -11.45 -1.36 10.47
C SER A 126 -12.90 -1.86 10.56
N ILE A 127 -13.44 -2.36 9.45
CA ILE A 127 -14.76 -3.00 9.38
C ILE A 127 -14.84 -4.22 10.29
N MET A 128 -13.89 -5.15 10.18
CA MET A 128 -13.86 -6.36 11.00
C MET A 128 -13.78 -6.04 12.49
N ARG A 129 -12.93 -5.09 12.88
CA ARG A 129 -12.82 -4.65 14.28
C ARG A 129 -14.08 -3.97 14.79
N ALA A 130 -14.74 -3.17 13.96
CA ALA A 130 -16.02 -2.55 14.32
C ALA A 130 -17.14 -3.59 14.49
N ALA A 131 -17.07 -4.69 13.75
CA ALA A 131 -17.95 -5.86 13.89
C ALA A 131 -17.62 -6.76 15.09
N GLY A 132 -16.60 -6.40 15.89
CA GLY A 132 -16.18 -7.17 17.06
C GLY A 132 -15.24 -8.34 16.77
N LEU A 133 -14.72 -8.45 15.54
CA LEU A 133 -13.72 -9.44 15.16
C LEU A 133 -12.30 -8.93 15.43
N ASP A 134 -11.39 -9.83 15.76
CA ASP A 134 -9.95 -9.60 15.89
C ASP A 134 -9.17 -10.46 14.91
N PRO A 135 -9.10 -10.08 13.62
CA PRO A 135 -8.38 -10.85 12.61
C PRO A 135 -6.86 -10.74 12.80
N THR A 136 -6.15 -11.80 12.42
CA THR A 136 -4.72 -11.66 12.07
C THR A 136 -4.61 -10.81 10.82
N TYR A 137 -3.66 -9.87 10.76
CA TYR A 137 -3.47 -9.07 9.55
C TYR A 137 -2.00 -8.83 9.20
N LEU A 138 -1.74 -8.70 7.89
CA LEU A 138 -0.45 -8.36 7.30
C LEU A 138 -0.66 -7.31 6.19
N VAL A 139 -0.21 -6.08 6.44
CA VAL A 139 -0.44 -4.91 5.58
C VAL A 139 0.91 -4.30 5.18
N GLY A 140 1.00 -3.69 4.00
CA GLY A 140 2.21 -3.03 3.50
C GLY A 140 2.56 -1.72 4.21
N GLY A 141 1.60 -1.09 4.89
CA GLY A 141 1.75 0.16 5.64
C GLY A 141 1.21 0.08 7.07
N ALA A 142 1.69 0.97 7.95
CA ALA A 142 1.23 1.02 9.34
C ALA A 142 -0.17 1.65 9.43
N LEU A 143 -1.08 0.96 10.12
CA LEU A 143 -2.41 1.47 10.45
C LEU A 143 -2.30 2.57 11.50
N ASN A 144 -2.92 3.74 11.29
CA ASN A 144 -2.90 4.83 12.27
C ASN A 144 -3.50 4.38 13.63
N ASP A 145 -4.58 3.60 13.60
CA ASP A 145 -5.32 3.18 14.80
C ASP A 145 -4.65 2.01 15.55
N ALA A 146 -3.67 1.33 14.95
CA ALA A 146 -2.97 0.19 15.56
C ALA A 146 -1.46 0.41 15.73
N GLY A 147 -0.89 1.45 15.11
CA GLY A 147 0.55 1.75 15.16
C GLY A 147 1.44 0.65 14.58
N SER A 148 0.88 -0.28 13.81
CA SER A 148 1.57 -1.46 13.29
C SER A 148 0.99 -1.90 11.95
N ASN A 149 1.84 -2.50 11.11
CA ASN A 149 1.47 -3.06 9.81
C ASN A 149 1.12 -4.56 9.87
N ALA A 150 1.35 -5.22 11.03
CA ALA A 150 0.92 -6.60 11.26
C ALA A 150 0.53 -6.86 12.71
N LYS A 151 -0.35 -7.85 12.92
CA LYS A 151 -0.78 -8.36 14.24
C LYS A 151 -1.32 -9.77 14.09
N SER A 152 -1.08 -10.63 15.07
CA SER A 152 -1.82 -11.88 15.30
C SER A 152 -3.09 -11.56 16.09
N GLY A 153 -4.24 -11.79 15.46
CA GLY A 153 -5.54 -11.68 16.10
C GLY A 153 -5.93 -12.99 16.81
N SER A 154 -6.99 -12.95 17.62
CA SER A 154 -7.52 -14.13 18.31
C SER A 154 -8.48 -14.97 17.47
N ASP A 155 -9.05 -14.40 16.40
CA ASP A 155 -9.99 -15.11 15.54
C ASP A 155 -9.27 -15.93 14.47
N ASP A 156 -9.92 -17.01 14.02
CA ASP A 156 -9.50 -17.83 12.88
C ASP A 156 -9.79 -17.12 11.55
N LEU A 157 -9.24 -15.92 11.38
CA LEU A 157 -9.43 -15.06 10.21
C LEU A 157 -8.14 -14.31 9.91
N VAL A 158 -7.75 -14.29 8.64
CA VAL A 158 -6.55 -13.58 8.18
C VAL A 158 -6.89 -12.55 7.11
N VAL A 159 -6.36 -11.34 7.25
CA VAL A 159 -6.47 -10.27 6.26
C VAL A 159 -5.09 -9.91 5.76
N ALA A 160 -4.85 -10.02 4.45
CA ALA A 160 -3.55 -9.67 3.89
C ALA A 160 -3.65 -8.72 2.71
N GLU A 161 -2.67 -7.84 2.62
CA GLU A 161 -2.32 -7.15 1.39
C GLU A 161 -1.35 -8.03 0.60
N SER A 162 -1.58 -8.16 -0.71
CA SER A 162 -0.64 -8.78 -1.62
C SER A 162 -0.38 -7.88 -2.81
N ASP A 163 0.89 -7.77 -3.17
CA ASP A 163 1.37 -6.98 -4.31
C ASP A 163 1.64 -7.90 -5.51
N GLU A 164 1.35 -7.41 -6.71
CA GLU A 164 1.57 -8.09 -7.97
C GLU A 164 3.03 -7.98 -8.46
N SER A 165 3.81 -7.06 -7.90
CA SER A 165 5.13 -6.67 -8.41
C SER A 165 6.17 -7.80 -8.57
N ASP A 166 6.06 -8.89 -7.81
CA ASP A 166 6.99 -10.05 -7.87
C ASP A 166 6.28 -11.39 -8.16
N GLY A 167 4.99 -11.34 -8.52
CA GLY A 167 4.17 -12.52 -8.79
C GLY A 167 3.83 -13.38 -7.56
N SER A 168 4.26 -13.00 -6.34
CA SER A 168 4.03 -13.81 -5.13
C SER A 168 2.55 -13.97 -4.76
N PHE A 169 1.68 -13.05 -5.18
CA PHE A 169 0.24 -13.17 -5.02
C PHE A 169 -0.34 -14.41 -5.72
N LEU A 170 0.32 -14.93 -6.77
CA LEU A 170 -0.02 -16.17 -7.45
C LEU A 170 0.23 -17.42 -6.61
N LEU A 171 0.75 -17.30 -5.39
CA LEU A 171 0.87 -18.41 -4.45
C LEU A 171 -0.34 -18.50 -3.52
N LEU A 172 -1.16 -17.46 -3.47
CA LEU A 172 -2.24 -17.30 -2.49
C LEU A 172 -3.54 -17.93 -3.01
N SER A 173 -4.31 -18.53 -2.11
CA SER A 173 -5.61 -19.14 -2.42
C SER A 173 -6.68 -18.64 -1.44
N PRO A 174 -7.06 -17.34 -1.51
CA PRO A 174 -7.88 -16.74 -0.48
C PRO A 174 -9.34 -17.15 -0.53
N THR A 175 -10.03 -17.18 0.61
CA THR A 175 -11.50 -17.33 0.68
C THR A 175 -12.21 -16.16 -0.02
N VAL A 176 -11.72 -14.94 0.18
CA VAL A 176 -12.20 -13.74 -0.51
C VAL A 176 -11.01 -13.03 -1.17
N ALA A 177 -10.99 -13.01 -2.50
CA ALA A 177 -10.03 -12.24 -3.28
C ALA A 177 -10.62 -10.88 -3.65
N VAL A 178 -9.86 -9.79 -3.46
CA VAL A 178 -10.23 -8.45 -3.92
C VAL A 178 -9.21 -8.00 -4.96
N VAL A 179 -9.68 -7.51 -6.10
CA VAL A 179 -8.87 -6.77 -7.08
C VAL A 179 -9.38 -5.35 -7.12
N THR A 180 -8.57 -4.38 -6.73
CA THR A 180 -8.97 -2.96 -6.68
C THR A 180 -8.99 -2.30 -8.06
N ASN A 181 -8.03 -2.64 -8.91
CA ASN A 181 -7.86 -2.21 -10.30
C ASN A 181 -6.67 -2.95 -10.93
N VAL A 182 -6.57 -2.92 -12.25
CA VAL A 182 -5.44 -3.44 -13.02
C VAL A 182 -4.99 -2.35 -14.00
N GLU A 183 -3.78 -1.85 -13.79
CA GLU A 183 -3.12 -0.86 -14.64
C GLU A 183 -1.67 -1.27 -14.89
N ALA A 184 -1.07 -0.72 -15.95
CA ALA A 184 0.33 -0.95 -16.26
C ALA A 184 1.22 -0.31 -15.17
N ASP A 185 1.89 -1.13 -14.39
CA ASP A 185 2.96 -0.76 -13.46
C ASP A 185 3.96 -1.93 -13.40
N HIS A 186 5.09 -1.76 -12.71
CA HIS A 186 6.06 -2.84 -12.52
C HIS A 186 6.52 -3.50 -13.83
N LEU A 187 6.68 -2.70 -14.89
CA LEU A 187 7.12 -3.15 -16.22
C LEU A 187 8.58 -3.65 -16.24
N ASP A 188 9.30 -3.55 -15.11
CA ASP A 188 10.56 -4.23 -14.87
C ASP A 188 10.38 -5.75 -14.60
N HIS A 189 9.19 -6.16 -14.18
CA HIS A 189 8.82 -7.56 -13.93
C HIS A 189 7.86 -8.10 -15.00
N TRP A 190 6.82 -7.34 -15.33
CA TRP A 190 5.79 -7.73 -16.28
C TRP A 190 6.09 -7.23 -17.69
N THR A 191 5.97 -8.11 -18.68
CA THR A 191 6.33 -7.77 -20.07
C THR A 191 5.32 -6.85 -20.75
N SER A 192 4.06 -6.86 -20.31
CA SER A 192 2.98 -6.03 -20.87
C SER A 192 1.77 -5.97 -19.92
N LEU A 193 0.80 -5.11 -20.22
CA LEU A 193 -0.47 -5.05 -19.48
C LEU A 193 -1.23 -6.37 -19.57
N GLU A 194 -1.24 -7.02 -20.72
CA GLU A 194 -1.88 -8.32 -20.93
C GLU A 194 -1.28 -9.39 -19.99
N ALA A 195 0.03 -9.39 -19.78
CA ALA A 195 0.67 -10.30 -18.83
C ALA A 195 0.24 -10.03 -17.38
N ILE A 196 0.00 -8.76 -17.02
CA ILE A 196 -0.53 -8.37 -15.70
C ILE A 196 -1.98 -8.85 -15.56
N GLU A 197 -2.82 -8.63 -16.59
CA GLU A 197 -4.21 -9.08 -16.63
C GLU A 197 -4.32 -10.61 -16.49
N GLU A 198 -3.50 -11.37 -17.22
CA GLU A 198 -3.41 -12.84 -17.10
C GLU A 198 -2.99 -13.29 -15.70
N ALA A 199 -2.10 -12.55 -15.04
CA ALA A 199 -1.71 -12.82 -13.67
C ALA A 199 -2.86 -12.58 -12.69
N PHE A 200 -3.61 -11.48 -12.85
CA PHE A 200 -4.80 -11.21 -12.03
C PHE A 200 -5.90 -12.23 -12.26
N GLU A 201 -6.12 -12.66 -13.50
CA GLU A 201 -7.01 -13.79 -13.80
C GLU A 201 -6.57 -15.05 -13.05
N SER A 202 -5.28 -15.40 -13.14
CA SER A 202 -4.73 -16.56 -12.43
C SER A 202 -4.92 -16.47 -10.91
N PHE A 203 -4.78 -15.28 -10.32
CA PHE A 203 -5.00 -15.05 -8.89
C PHE A 203 -6.47 -15.25 -8.49
N ILE A 204 -7.43 -14.63 -9.19
CA ILE A 204 -8.85 -14.77 -8.81
C ILE A 204 -9.34 -16.20 -8.99
N LEU A 205 -8.78 -16.94 -9.95
CA LEU A 205 -9.08 -18.35 -10.18
C LEU A 205 -8.58 -19.28 -9.08
N ARG A 206 -7.65 -18.84 -8.23
CA ARG A 206 -7.20 -19.59 -7.03
C ARG A 206 -8.17 -19.50 -5.86
N THR A 207 -9.13 -18.59 -5.89
CA THR A 207 -10.22 -18.52 -4.92
C THR A 207 -11.01 -19.84 -4.95
N PRO A 208 -11.29 -20.48 -3.80
CA PRO A 208 -12.14 -21.66 -3.72
C PRO A 208 -13.54 -21.46 -4.32
N ARG A 209 -14.24 -22.55 -4.68
CA ARG A 209 -15.58 -22.46 -5.31
C ARG A 209 -16.66 -21.90 -4.38
N ASP A 210 -16.49 -22.12 -3.08
CA ASP A 210 -17.30 -21.60 -1.99
C ASP A 210 -16.85 -20.21 -1.51
N GLY A 211 -15.72 -19.71 -2.04
CA GLY A 211 -15.24 -18.35 -1.83
C GLY A 211 -15.88 -17.32 -2.76
N ALA A 212 -15.38 -16.08 -2.71
CA ALA A 212 -15.87 -14.97 -3.53
C ALA A 212 -14.73 -14.11 -4.09
N VAL A 213 -14.97 -13.53 -5.26
CA VAL A 213 -14.08 -12.57 -5.90
C VAL A 213 -14.79 -11.22 -5.95
N VAL A 214 -14.14 -10.18 -5.42
CA VAL A 214 -14.61 -8.80 -5.42
C VAL A 214 -13.84 -8.02 -6.47
N LEU A 215 -14.56 -7.50 -7.48
CA LEU A 215 -13.99 -6.86 -8.67
C LEU A 215 -14.61 -5.49 -8.93
N PRO A 216 -13.92 -4.57 -9.62
CA PRO A 216 -14.53 -3.34 -10.10
C PRO A 216 -15.66 -3.68 -11.08
N ALA A 217 -16.78 -2.96 -10.99
CA ALA A 217 -17.91 -3.17 -11.92
C ALA A 217 -17.50 -2.91 -13.38
N GLN A 218 -16.51 -2.06 -13.63
CA GLN A 218 -16.04 -1.71 -14.96
C GLN A 218 -15.09 -2.75 -15.58
N ASP A 219 -14.54 -3.67 -14.77
CA ASP A 219 -13.59 -4.68 -15.23
C ASP A 219 -14.32 -5.90 -15.85
N LEU A 220 -14.79 -5.72 -17.08
CA LEU A 220 -15.52 -6.77 -17.80
C LEU A 220 -14.68 -8.04 -18.03
N PRO A 221 -13.39 -7.97 -18.40
CA PRO A 221 -12.56 -9.15 -18.61
C PRO A 221 -12.45 -10.05 -17.37
N LEU A 222 -12.03 -9.50 -16.22
CA LEU A 222 -11.88 -10.31 -14.99
C LEU A 222 -13.21 -10.86 -14.50
N ARG A 223 -14.29 -10.08 -14.64
CA ARG A 223 -15.65 -10.53 -14.30
C ARG A 223 -16.07 -11.73 -15.14
N ALA A 224 -15.82 -11.69 -16.44
CA ALA A 224 -16.14 -12.78 -17.36
C ALA A 224 -15.33 -14.04 -17.03
N ALA A 225 -14.02 -13.89 -16.78
CA ALA A 225 -13.14 -15.00 -16.40
C ALA A 225 -13.58 -15.68 -15.10
N ALA A 226 -13.83 -14.89 -14.04
CA ALA A 226 -14.30 -15.42 -12.76
C ALA A 226 -15.65 -16.14 -12.87
N ALA A 227 -16.60 -15.57 -13.62
CA ALA A 227 -17.91 -16.17 -13.84
C ALA A 227 -17.81 -17.48 -14.64
N ALA A 228 -17.00 -17.51 -15.71
CA ALA A 228 -16.77 -18.70 -16.52
C ALA A 228 -16.16 -19.86 -15.70
N ALA A 229 -15.32 -19.53 -14.71
CA ALA A 229 -14.75 -20.50 -13.78
C ALA A 229 -15.69 -20.90 -12.62
N GLY A 230 -16.93 -20.38 -12.60
CA GLY A 230 -17.92 -20.69 -11.58
C GLY A 230 -17.60 -20.07 -10.21
N ARG A 231 -16.84 -18.97 -10.17
CA ARG A 231 -16.60 -18.21 -8.94
C ARG A 231 -17.79 -17.30 -8.63
N ARG A 232 -18.09 -17.09 -7.35
CA ARG A 232 -19.04 -16.05 -6.93
C ARG A 232 -18.38 -14.68 -7.17
N VAL A 233 -18.95 -13.87 -8.05
CA VAL A 233 -18.47 -12.52 -8.35
C VAL A 233 -19.33 -11.50 -7.63
N VAL A 234 -18.70 -10.56 -6.93
CA VAL A 234 -19.33 -9.37 -6.34
C VAL A 234 -18.64 -8.14 -6.90
N THR A 235 -19.42 -7.20 -7.41
CA THR A 235 -18.87 -6.01 -8.05
C THR A 235 -19.01 -4.77 -7.17
N PHE A 236 -18.03 -3.87 -7.25
CA PHE A 236 -18.08 -2.58 -6.57
C PHE A 236 -17.89 -1.40 -7.54
N GLY A 237 -18.35 -0.23 -7.14
CA GLY A 237 -18.26 1.00 -7.94
C GLY A 237 -19.54 1.31 -8.69
N GLU A 238 -19.46 2.22 -9.67
CA GLU A 238 -20.63 2.67 -10.43
C GLU A 238 -21.31 1.49 -11.16
N GLY A 239 -22.62 1.33 -10.99
CA GLY A 239 -23.37 0.22 -11.58
C GLY A 239 -23.07 -1.16 -10.97
N GLY A 240 -22.25 -1.25 -9.92
CA GLY A 240 -21.93 -2.49 -9.22
C GLY A 240 -22.96 -2.91 -8.16
N ASP A 241 -22.74 -4.13 -7.62
CA ASP A 241 -23.53 -4.70 -6.52
C ASP A 241 -23.38 -3.88 -5.24
N VAL A 242 -22.20 -3.30 -5.01
CA VAL A 242 -21.88 -2.40 -3.88
C VAL A 242 -21.46 -1.04 -4.43
N ARG A 243 -22.27 -0.01 -4.18
CA ARG A 243 -22.07 1.32 -4.76
C ARG A 243 -22.30 2.44 -3.76
N ALA A 244 -21.73 3.60 -4.08
CA ALA A 244 -21.95 4.84 -3.34
C ALA A 244 -23.01 5.69 -4.06
N GLU A 245 -23.98 6.21 -3.30
CA GLU A 245 -24.97 7.17 -3.76
C GLU A 245 -24.95 8.43 -2.86
N ASN A 246 -25.56 9.53 -3.32
CA ASN A 246 -25.67 10.77 -2.53
C ASN A 246 -24.33 11.27 -1.98
N ILE A 247 -23.28 11.18 -2.80
CA ILE A 247 -21.92 11.51 -2.39
C ILE A 247 -21.82 13.02 -2.14
N SER A 248 -21.28 13.38 -0.99
CA SER A 248 -21.02 14.77 -0.59
C SER A 248 -19.69 14.86 0.16
N VAL A 249 -19.06 16.03 0.06
CA VAL A 249 -17.76 16.32 0.69
C VAL A 249 -18.02 17.39 1.75
N PRO A 250 -18.32 17.01 3.00
CA PRO A 250 -18.72 17.95 4.04
C PRO A 250 -17.57 18.86 4.48
N ASP A 251 -16.33 18.38 4.35
CA ASP A 251 -15.10 19.10 4.68
C ASP A 251 -13.92 18.53 3.87
N PRO A 252 -12.75 19.21 3.85
CA PRO A 252 -11.58 18.80 3.06
C PRO A 252 -11.01 17.40 3.36
N TRP A 253 -11.40 16.78 4.48
CA TRP A 253 -10.81 15.55 4.99
C TRP A 253 -11.75 14.37 4.89
N GLY A 254 -13.04 14.59 4.60
CA GLY A 254 -14.03 13.53 4.65
C GLY A 254 -14.90 13.41 3.40
N THR A 255 -15.54 12.26 3.25
CA THR A 255 -16.53 12.02 2.19
C THR A 255 -17.71 11.26 2.77
N ARG A 256 -18.92 11.79 2.63
CA ARG A 256 -20.17 11.16 3.08
C ARG A 256 -20.91 10.58 1.88
N PHE A 257 -21.47 9.39 2.04
CA PHE A 257 -22.28 8.75 1.01
C PHE A 257 -23.21 7.68 1.60
N SER A 258 -24.25 7.34 0.84
CA SER A 258 -25.09 6.18 1.07
C SER A 258 -24.40 4.94 0.48
N LEU A 259 -23.95 4.01 1.32
CA LEU A 259 -23.45 2.70 0.91
C LEU A 259 -24.64 1.80 0.57
N ARG A 260 -24.86 1.56 -0.72
CA ARG A 260 -25.95 0.74 -1.22
C ARG A 260 -25.46 -0.62 -1.67
N THR A 261 -26.26 -1.64 -1.34
CA THR A 261 -26.11 -3.00 -1.82
C THR A 261 -27.43 -3.50 -2.42
N VAL A 262 -27.44 -4.73 -2.94
CA VAL A 262 -28.68 -5.45 -3.29
C VAL A 262 -29.57 -5.71 -2.06
N SER A 263 -29.01 -5.76 -0.86
CA SER A 263 -29.72 -6.10 0.38
C SER A 263 -30.21 -4.88 1.17
N GLY A 264 -29.67 -3.67 0.91
CA GLY A 264 -30.06 -2.49 1.67
C GLY A 264 -29.22 -1.25 1.40
N VAL A 265 -29.36 -0.26 2.28
CA VAL A 265 -28.61 1.00 2.27
C VAL A 265 -28.21 1.35 3.69
N ALA A 266 -26.96 1.79 3.87
CA ALA A 266 -26.48 2.37 5.12
C ALA A 266 -25.71 3.66 4.84
N GLU A 267 -25.82 4.65 5.71
CA GLU A 267 -25.05 5.89 5.61
C GLU A 267 -23.65 5.70 6.18
N THR A 268 -22.63 6.23 5.48
CA THR A 268 -21.24 6.19 5.93
C THR A 268 -20.55 7.54 5.70
N THR A 269 -19.56 7.84 6.53
CA THR A 269 -18.69 9.01 6.35
C THR A 269 -17.25 8.57 6.50
N LEU A 270 -16.46 8.63 5.43
CA LEU A 270 -15.03 8.41 5.49
C LEU A 270 -14.34 9.65 6.05
N CYS A 271 -13.32 9.45 6.89
CA CYS A 271 -12.40 10.49 7.37
C CYS A 271 -11.15 10.62 6.48
N VAL A 272 -11.27 10.18 5.23
CA VAL A 272 -10.26 10.39 4.17
C VAL A 272 -10.95 10.95 2.93
N PRO A 273 -10.34 11.91 2.21
CA PRO A 273 -10.98 12.52 1.05
C PRO A 273 -10.75 11.72 -0.23
N GLY A 274 -11.57 12.01 -1.24
CA GLY A 274 -11.33 11.58 -2.61
C GLY A 274 -12.15 10.36 -3.04
N MET A 275 -12.57 10.38 -4.31
CA MET A 275 -13.41 9.33 -4.90
C MET A 275 -12.72 7.97 -4.97
N HIS A 276 -11.39 7.96 -5.09
CA HIS A 276 -10.60 6.73 -5.02
C HIS A 276 -10.73 6.03 -3.66
N ASN A 277 -10.84 6.80 -2.56
CA ASN A 277 -11.08 6.24 -1.24
C ASN A 277 -12.52 5.76 -1.05
N VAL A 278 -13.50 6.39 -1.73
CA VAL A 278 -14.84 5.83 -1.82
C VAL A 278 -14.80 4.46 -2.52
N ALA A 279 -14.10 4.34 -3.65
CA ALA A 279 -13.94 3.04 -4.34
C ALA A 279 -13.27 1.98 -3.44
N ASN A 280 -12.18 2.34 -2.75
CA ASN A 280 -11.52 1.46 -1.78
C ASN A 280 -12.49 1.01 -0.66
N ALA A 281 -13.31 1.93 -0.15
CA ALA A 281 -14.31 1.63 0.88
C ALA A 281 -15.40 0.68 0.37
N LEU A 282 -15.86 0.84 -0.87
CA LEU A 282 -16.82 -0.06 -1.49
C LEU A 282 -16.23 -1.47 -1.67
N ALA A 283 -14.98 -1.58 -2.11
CA ALA A 283 -14.29 -2.85 -2.24
C ALA A 283 -14.12 -3.55 -0.87
N ALA A 284 -13.69 -2.81 0.16
CA ALA A 284 -13.55 -3.31 1.52
C ALA A 284 -14.88 -3.79 2.11
N ALA A 285 -15.95 -3.00 1.94
CA ALA A 285 -17.29 -3.36 2.39
C ALA A 285 -17.81 -4.61 1.67
N ALA A 286 -17.67 -4.68 0.33
CA ALA A 286 -18.05 -5.83 -0.46
C ALA A 286 -17.36 -7.11 0.03
N ALA A 287 -16.05 -7.05 0.28
CA ALA A 287 -15.27 -8.18 0.76
C ALA A 287 -15.65 -8.60 2.18
N CYS A 288 -15.84 -7.65 3.10
CA CYS A 288 -16.26 -7.91 4.47
C CYS A 288 -17.65 -8.56 4.54
N MET A 289 -18.58 -8.15 3.67
CA MET A 289 -19.90 -8.78 3.60
C MET A 289 -19.83 -10.24 3.13
N GLN A 290 -18.86 -10.60 2.28
CA GLN A 290 -18.62 -12.01 1.93
C GLN A 290 -18.03 -12.83 3.08
N MET A 291 -17.46 -12.17 4.09
CA MET A 291 -17.05 -12.78 5.37
C MET A 291 -18.17 -12.79 6.42
N GLY A 292 -19.41 -12.45 6.03
CA GLY A 292 -20.58 -12.49 6.92
C GLY A 292 -20.82 -11.22 7.75
N ILE A 293 -20.08 -10.14 7.50
CA ILE A 293 -20.28 -8.86 8.20
C ILE A 293 -21.50 -8.13 7.62
N SER A 294 -22.36 -7.55 8.49
CA SER A 294 -23.55 -6.84 8.03
C SER A 294 -23.20 -5.51 7.34
N LEU A 295 -24.12 -5.01 6.51
CA LEU A 295 -24.01 -3.72 5.84
C LEU A 295 -23.80 -2.57 6.85
N GLU A 296 -24.52 -2.61 7.97
CA GLU A 296 -24.46 -1.61 9.04
C GLU A 296 -23.11 -1.63 9.74
N ALA A 297 -22.58 -2.82 10.04
CA ALA A 297 -21.25 -2.97 10.64
C ALA A 297 -20.15 -2.50 9.66
N ALA A 298 -20.31 -2.77 8.36
CA ALA A 298 -19.41 -2.26 7.32
C ALA A 298 -19.43 -0.73 7.26
N ALA A 299 -20.61 -0.11 7.19
CA ALA A 299 -20.74 1.36 7.20
C ALA A 299 -20.17 1.99 8.49
N GLN A 300 -20.42 1.37 9.65
CA GLN A 300 -19.88 1.83 10.93
C GLN A 300 -18.36 1.74 10.98
N GLY A 301 -17.78 0.63 10.53
CA GLY A 301 -16.33 0.45 10.54
C GLY A 301 -15.59 1.32 9.53
N LEU A 302 -16.20 1.58 8.37
CA LEU A 302 -15.71 2.59 7.44
C LEU A 302 -15.71 3.99 8.07
N SER A 303 -16.74 4.32 8.86
CA SER A 303 -16.83 5.61 9.54
C SER A 303 -15.86 5.78 10.71
N ARG A 304 -15.23 4.68 11.17
CA ARG A 304 -14.20 4.69 12.22
C ARG A 304 -12.77 4.67 11.66
N TYR A 305 -12.61 4.49 10.36
CA TYR A 305 -11.30 4.33 9.74
C TYR A 305 -10.47 5.63 9.87
N GLY A 306 -9.36 5.56 10.63
CA GLY A 306 -8.47 6.70 10.89
C GLY A 306 -7.39 6.96 9.83
N GLY A 307 -7.40 6.24 8.70
CA GLY A 307 -6.38 6.36 7.66
C GLY A 307 -5.15 5.48 7.87
N VAL A 308 -4.18 5.66 6.98
CA VAL A 308 -2.88 4.98 6.97
C VAL A 308 -1.79 6.03 6.86
N GLU A 309 -0.62 5.79 7.46
CA GLU A 309 0.51 6.71 7.34
C GLU A 309 0.81 7.00 5.86
N ARG A 310 1.09 8.28 5.54
CA ARG A 310 1.39 8.77 4.20
C ARG A 310 0.28 8.55 3.15
N ARG A 311 -0.98 8.32 3.54
CA ARG A 311 -2.13 8.32 2.61
C ARG A 311 -3.01 9.53 2.91
N PHE A 312 -2.80 10.61 2.14
CA PHE A 312 -3.38 11.93 2.32
C PHE A 312 -3.31 12.42 3.78
N GLN A 313 -2.13 12.25 4.40
CA GLN A 313 -1.96 12.44 5.83
C GLN A 313 -1.71 13.92 6.15
N LEU A 314 -2.57 14.52 6.98
CA LEU A 314 -2.30 15.83 7.57
C LEU A 314 -1.08 15.76 8.50
N ARG A 315 0.01 16.42 8.11
CA ARG A 315 1.24 16.52 8.92
C ARG A 315 1.15 17.64 9.94
N GLY A 316 0.46 18.73 9.58
CA GLY A 316 0.23 19.84 10.49
C GLY A 316 -0.15 21.13 9.78
N ARG A 317 -0.30 22.18 10.57
CA ARG A 317 -0.56 23.55 10.10
C ARG A 317 0.36 24.51 10.85
N ALA A 318 0.93 25.46 10.13
CA ALA A 318 1.77 26.51 10.69
C ALA A 318 1.67 27.77 9.81
N HIS A 319 1.57 28.96 10.42
CA HIS A 319 1.48 30.24 9.72
C HIS A 319 0.43 30.29 8.57
N GLY A 320 -0.70 29.61 8.78
CA GLY A 320 -1.79 29.53 7.79
C GLY A 320 -1.54 28.60 6.60
N VAL A 321 -0.41 27.90 6.57
CA VAL A 321 -0.09 26.85 5.58
C VAL A 321 -0.52 25.49 6.14
N THR A 322 -1.19 24.68 5.32
CA THR A 322 -1.49 23.28 5.64
C THR A 322 -0.50 22.37 4.92
N VAL A 323 0.07 21.40 5.62
CA VAL A 323 1.03 20.43 5.05
C VAL A 323 0.42 19.03 5.07
N VAL A 324 0.34 18.40 3.90
CA VAL A 324 -0.18 17.04 3.70
C VAL A 324 0.87 16.19 3.00
N ASP A 325 1.00 14.94 3.45
CA ASP A 325 1.91 13.95 2.87
C ASP A 325 1.16 12.79 2.23
N GLU A 326 1.59 12.40 1.04
CA GLU A 326 0.95 11.38 0.22
C GLU A 326 1.99 10.50 -0.49
N TYR A 327 1.78 9.18 -0.42
CA TYR A 327 2.66 8.15 -0.95
C TYR A 327 2.53 7.97 -2.46
N ALA A 328 1.59 8.66 -3.11
CA ALA A 328 1.34 8.62 -4.54
C ALA A 328 2.62 8.76 -5.36
N HIS A 329 2.90 7.74 -6.17
CA HIS A 329 4.11 7.62 -6.96
C HIS A 329 3.84 7.07 -8.37
N HIS A 330 2.59 6.73 -8.69
CA HIS A 330 2.10 6.46 -10.04
C HIS A 330 1.24 7.63 -10.55
N PRO A 331 1.18 7.94 -11.87
CA PRO A 331 0.39 9.06 -12.39
C PRO A 331 -1.08 9.04 -11.97
N THR A 332 -1.70 7.86 -11.95
CA THR A 332 -3.09 7.67 -11.49
C THR A 332 -3.28 8.10 -10.04
N GLU A 333 -2.34 7.72 -9.16
CA GLU A 333 -2.37 8.10 -7.74
C GLU A 333 -2.15 9.59 -7.55
N VAL A 334 -1.22 10.19 -8.31
CA VAL A 334 -0.94 11.63 -8.27
C VAL A 334 -2.21 12.39 -8.67
N ARG A 335 -2.84 12.02 -9.79
CA ARG A 335 -4.09 12.64 -10.26
C ARG A 335 -5.21 12.53 -9.21
N ALA A 336 -5.37 11.34 -8.63
CA ALA A 336 -6.37 11.10 -7.60
C ALA A 336 -6.14 11.96 -6.33
N SER A 337 -4.86 12.16 -5.96
CA SER A 337 -4.44 12.99 -4.83
C SER A 337 -4.68 14.48 -5.08
N MET A 338 -4.38 14.93 -6.31
CA MET A 338 -4.64 16.30 -6.74
C MET A 338 -6.15 16.62 -6.75
N ALA A 339 -6.96 15.70 -7.26
CA ALA A 339 -8.42 15.83 -7.24
C ALA A 339 -8.96 15.89 -5.80
N ALA A 340 -8.46 15.04 -4.90
CA ALA A 340 -8.84 15.06 -3.48
C ALA A 340 -8.43 16.39 -2.81
N ALA A 341 -7.20 16.84 -3.04
CA ALA A 341 -6.70 18.11 -2.52
C ALA A 341 -7.54 19.30 -2.96
N ARG A 342 -8.05 19.31 -4.20
CA ARG A 342 -8.86 20.42 -4.70
C ARG A 342 -10.23 20.59 -4.04
N LEU A 343 -10.75 19.54 -3.43
CA LEU A 343 -12.00 19.62 -2.67
C LEU A 343 -11.86 20.44 -1.38
N GLY A 344 -10.63 20.75 -0.96
CA GLY A 344 -10.37 21.36 0.34
C GLY A 344 -10.49 22.88 0.43
N GLY A 345 -10.85 23.59 -0.65
CA GLY A 345 -11.11 25.04 -0.62
C GLY A 345 -9.89 25.93 -0.34
N TRP A 346 -8.69 25.43 -0.62
CA TRP A 346 -7.42 26.17 -0.43
C TRP A 346 -7.29 27.32 -1.42
N GLN A 347 -6.54 28.37 -1.05
CA GLN A 347 -6.23 29.48 -1.97
C GLN A 347 -5.24 29.05 -3.05
N ARG A 348 -4.22 28.26 -2.67
CA ARG A 348 -3.32 27.62 -3.63
C ARG A 348 -3.00 26.19 -3.23
N LEU A 349 -2.83 25.34 -4.24
CA LEU A 349 -2.28 23.99 -4.12
C LEU A 349 -0.85 23.98 -4.66
N VAL A 350 0.11 23.78 -3.76
CA VAL A 350 1.54 23.65 -4.06
C VAL A 350 1.89 22.16 -3.99
N ALA A 351 2.07 21.54 -5.16
CA ALA A 351 2.42 20.12 -5.27
C ALA A 351 3.94 19.96 -5.34
N VAL A 352 4.52 19.22 -4.40
CA VAL A 352 5.94 18.86 -4.36
C VAL A 352 6.07 17.37 -4.64
N PHE A 353 6.58 17.02 -5.82
CA PHE A 353 6.67 15.63 -6.26
C PHE A 353 8.12 15.15 -6.34
N GLN A 354 8.34 13.94 -5.81
CA GLN A 354 9.57 13.18 -6.00
C GLN A 354 9.27 11.93 -6.82
N PRO A 355 9.71 11.88 -8.09
CA PRO A 355 9.60 10.67 -8.89
C PRO A 355 10.31 9.50 -8.21
N HIS A 356 9.75 8.30 -8.31
CA HIS A 356 10.28 7.09 -7.67
C HIS A 356 10.62 6.05 -8.74
N LEU A 357 11.86 5.52 -8.72
CA LEU A 357 12.49 4.68 -9.75
C LEU A 357 12.75 5.40 -11.09
N TYR A 358 13.90 5.11 -11.69
CA TYR A 358 14.27 5.62 -13.01
C TYR A 358 13.43 4.95 -14.10
N SER A 359 13.21 3.64 -14.01
CA SER A 359 12.37 2.88 -14.94
C SER A 359 10.96 3.48 -15.08
N ARG A 360 10.28 3.70 -13.96
CA ARG A 360 8.94 4.31 -13.91
C ARG A 360 8.95 5.75 -14.42
N THR A 361 9.96 6.54 -14.04
CA THR A 361 10.09 7.92 -14.51
C THR A 361 10.23 7.96 -16.04
N ALA A 362 11.03 7.08 -16.62
CA ALA A 362 11.21 6.99 -18.06
C ALA A 362 9.93 6.53 -18.78
N ALA A 363 9.22 5.56 -18.22
CA ALA A 363 7.99 5.01 -18.80
C ALA A 363 6.82 6.00 -18.78
N PHE A 364 6.70 6.82 -17.72
CA PHE A 364 5.48 7.60 -17.45
C PHE A 364 5.71 9.11 -17.34
N ALA A 365 6.82 9.65 -17.84
CA ALA A 365 7.14 11.08 -17.70
C ALA A 365 6.02 12.00 -18.21
N HIS A 366 5.42 11.65 -19.35
CA HIS A 366 4.33 12.42 -19.97
C HIS A 366 3.05 12.34 -19.12
N GLU A 367 2.69 11.14 -18.66
CA GLU A 367 1.53 10.87 -17.81
C GLU A 367 1.67 11.58 -16.45
N PHE A 368 2.86 11.61 -15.86
CA PHE A 368 3.13 12.41 -14.67
C PHE A 368 2.93 13.90 -14.94
N GLY A 369 3.43 14.40 -16.07
CA GLY A 369 3.23 15.78 -16.50
C GLY A 369 1.75 16.18 -16.49
N ALA A 370 0.86 15.30 -16.97
CA ALA A 370 -0.59 15.51 -16.99
C ALA A 370 -1.31 15.19 -15.65
N ALA A 371 -0.63 14.57 -14.68
CA ALA A 371 -1.24 14.17 -13.42
C ALA A 371 -1.42 15.32 -12.42
N PHE A 372 -0.71 16.43 -12.59
CA PHE A 372 -0.78 17.61 -11.72
C PHE A 372 -1.96 18.54 -12.03
N GLU A 373 -3.06 17.98 -12.53
CA GLU A 373 -4.25 18.77 -12.85
C GLU A 373 -4.78 19.42 -11.58
N GLY A 374 -5.05 20.73 -11.68
CA GLY A 374 -5.38 21.50 -10.50
C GLY A 374 -4.20 21.70 -9.55
N ALA A 375 -2.93 21.60 -9.91
CA ALA A 375 -1.89 22.29 -9.12
C ALA A 375 -1.91 23.79 -9.46
N ASP A 376 -1.69 24.68 -8.49
CA ASP A 376 -1.35 26.09 -8.80
C ASP A 376 0.15 26.24 -9.03
N VAL A 377 0.95 25.42 -8.33
CA VAL A 377 2.40 25.42 -8.39
C VAL A 377 2.88 23.98 -8.33
N ILE A 378 3.81 23.64 -9.21
CA ILE A 378 4.39 22.31 -9.33
C ILE A 378 5.89 22.42 -9.03
N VAL A 379 6.36 21.66 -8.06
CA VAL A 379 7.79 21.58 -7.73
C VAL A 379 8.22 20.13 -7.83
N ILE A 380 9.16 19.85 -8.72
CA ILE A 380 9.66 18.50 -8.98
C ILE A 380 11.08 18.39 -8.45
N THR A 381 11.36 17.32 -7.70
CA THR A 381 12.71 16.97 -7.25
C THR A 381 13.34 15.94 -8.18
N ASP A 382 14.61 15.57 -7.96
CA ASP A 382 15.21 14.49 -8.74
C ASP A 382 14.66 13.11 -8.31
N VAL A 383 14.90 12.10 -9.15
CA VAL A 383 14.39 10.75 -8.97
C VAL A 383 14.97 10.11 -7.72
N TYR A 384 14.10 9.60 -6.86
CA TYR A 384 14.49 8.66 -5.81
C TYR A 384 14.66 7.27 -6.43
N GLY A 385 15.90 6.90 -6.74
CA GLY A 385 16.22 5.63 -7.42
C GLY A 385 15.89 4.36 -6.63
N ALA A 386 15.77 4.46 -5.30
CA ALA A 386 15.55 3.34 -4.38
C ALA A 386 16.55 2.18 -4.59
N ARG A 387 16.18 1.18 -5.41
CA ARG A 387 16.97 0.00 -5.75
C ARG A 387 17.72 0.10 -7.09
N GLU A 388 17.39 1.09 -7.91
CA GLU A 388 17.91 1.26 -9.26
C GLU A 388 19.15 2.16 -9.31
N GLN A 389 20.01 1.90 -10.28
CA GLN A 389 21.13 2.77 -10.60
C GLN A 389 20.65 3.94 -11.49
N PRO A 390 21.26 5.14 -11.38
CA PRO A 390 20.97 6.26 -12.26
C PRO A 390 21.04 5.88 -13.74
N VAL A 391 20.01 6.30 -14.50
CA VAL A 391 19.93 6.07 -15.95
C VAL A 391 20.23 7.39 -16.67
N PRO A 392 21.25 7.43 -17.57
CA PRO A 392 21.56 8.64 -18.33
C PRO A 392 20.33 9.20 -19.05
N GLY A 393 20.06 10.50 -18.86
CA GLY A 393 18.91 11.18 -19.47
C GLY A 393 17.58 11.04 -18.71
N VAL A 394 17.51 10.18 -17.69
CA VAL A 394 16.31 10.02 -16.86
C VAL A 394 16.51 10.73 -15.52
N SER A 395 15.81 11.85 -15.34
CA SER A 395 15.82 12.64 -14.11
C SER A 395 14.45 13.25 -13.87
N GLY A 396 14.25 13.86 -12.70
CA GLY A 396 13.01 14.58 -12.41
C GLY A 396 12.72 15.73 -13.40
N LYS A 397 13.74 16.19 -14.13
CA LYS A 397 13.57 17.16 -15.21
C LYS A 397 12.64 16.67 -16.31
N LEU A 398 12.60 15.38 -16.63
CA LEU A 398 11.66 14.84 -17.63
C LEU A 398 10.20 15.11 -17.24
N VAL A 399 9.87 14.88 -15.97
CA VAL A 399 8.54 15.13 -15.41
C VAL A 399 8.26 16.64 -15.35
N SER A 400 9.25 17.45 -14.96
CA SER A 400 9.12 18.91 -14.96
C SER A 400 8.86 19.47 -16.36
N ASP A 401 9.58 18.98 -17.37
CA ASP A 401 9.44 19.44 -18.76
C ASP A 401 8.07 19.01 -19.32
N ALA A 402 7.62 17.79 -19.02
CA ALA A 402 6.27 17.33 -19.36
C ALA A 402 5.18 18.18 -18.70
N ALA A 403 5.32 18.52 -17.41
CA ALA A 403 4.39 19.39 -16.69
C ALA A 403 4.32 20.81 -17.31
N CYS A 404 5.45 21.37 -17.74
CA CYS A 404 5.48 22.64 -18.47
C CYS A 404 4.70 22.59 -19.79
N VAL A 405 4.77 21.48 -20.52
CA VAL A 405 4.02 21.26 -21.76
C VAL A 405 2.52 21.15 -21.47
N CYS A 406 2.14 20.37 -20.45
CA CYS A 406 0.73 20.17 -20.09
C CYS A 406 0.08 21.44 -19.51
N TYR A 407 0.85 22.31 -18.83
CA TYR A 407 0.34 23.50 -18.17
C TYR A 407 1.11 24.78 -18.52
N PRO A 408 0.99 25.28 -19.76
CA PRO A 408 1.68 26.50 -20.19
C PRO A 408 1.35 27.69 -19.29
N GLY A 409 2.39 28.40 -18.83
CA GLY A 409 2.25 29.57 -17.97
C GLY A 409 2.02 29.27 -16.48
N ARG A 410 1.88 27.98 -16.09
CA ARG A 410 1.84 27.58 -14.68
C ARG A 410 3.27 27.59 -14.09
N PRO A 411 3.47 28.06 -12.85
CA PRO A 411 4.76 27.93 -12.18
C PRO A 411 5.16 26.46 -12.00
N VAL A 412 6.25 26.06 -12.66
CA VAL A 412 6.90 24.76 -12.51
C VAL A 412 8.37 24.99 -12.15
N ALA A 413 8.84 24.34 -11.09
CA ALA A 413 10.23 24.40 -10.66
C ALA A 413 10.84 23.01 -10.57
N TYR A 414 12.06 22.84 -11.09
CA TYR A 414 12.87 21.65 -10.88
C TYR A 414 13.98 21.95 -9.87
N LEU A 415 13.92 21.32 -8.70
CA LEU A 415 14.84 21.52 -7.58
C LEU A 415 15.39 20.16 -7.14
N PRO A 416 16.52 19.72 -7.72
CA PRO A 416 17.03 18.36 -7.53
C PRO A 416 17.50 18.10 -6.10
N HIS A 417 17.93 19.13 -5.38
CA HIS A 417 18.51 19.01 -4.04
C HIS A 417 17.54 19.50 -2.96
N ARG A 418 17.35 18.68 -1.91
CA ARG A 418 16.44 18.97 -0.79
C ARG A 418 16.71 20.31 -0.11
N ALA A 419 17.97 20.73 0.00
CA ALA A 419 18.33 22.01 0.61
C ALA A 419 17.79 23.21 -0.20
N GLU A 420 17.93 23.16 -1.53
CA GLU A 420 17.41 24.17 -2.44
C GLU A 420 15.87 24.18 -2.45
N LEU A 421 15.26 23.00 -2.44
CA LEU A 421 13.82 22.83 -2.30
C LEU A 421 13.27 23.52 -1.05
N LEU A 422 13.86 23.24 0.12
CA LEU A 422 13.41 23.84 1.38
C LEU A 422 13.59 25.37 1.37
N GLY A 423 14.72 25.87 0.87
CA GLY A 423 14.96 27.31 0.72
C GLY A 423 13.92 27.98 -0.18
N TYR A 424 13.63 27.39 -1.33
CA TYR A 424 12.60 27.87 -2.25
C TYR A 424 11.22 27.89 -1.61
N LEU A 425 10.79 26.77 -1.00
CA LEU A 425 9.46 26.66 -0.40
C LEU A 425 9.27 27.65 0.76
N THR A 426 10.27 27.85 1.61
CA THR A 426 10.20 28.77 2.76
C THR A 426 9.87 30.20 2.32
N GLY A 427 10.52 30.69 1.26
CA GLY A 427 10.25 32.02 0.70
C GLY A 427 9.02 32.11 -0.20
N PHE A 428 8.33 30.99 -0.48
CA PHE A 428 7.30 30.91 -1.52
C PHE A 428 5.90 30.56 -1.00
N VAL A 429 5.79 29.68 -0.01
CA VAL A 429 4.50 29.30 0.58
C VAL A 429 3.95 30.45 1.42
N ARG A 430 2.62 30.55 1.49
CA ARG A 430 1.94 31.61 2.24
C ARG A 430 0.63 31.12 2.86
N ALA A 431 0.10 31.90 3.79
CA ALA A 431 -1.18 31.60 4.42
C ALA A 431 -2.29 31.33 3.37
N GLY A 432 -3.05 30.26 3.57
CA GLY A 432 -4.07 29.78 2.64
C GLY A 432 -3.58 28.72 1.65
N ASP A 433 -2.28 28.40 1.62
CA ASP A 433 -1.72 27.33 0.80
C ASP A 433 -1.93 25.94 1.45
N LEU A 434 -2.20 24.96 0.58
CA LEU A 434 -1.94 23.56 0.85
C LEU A 434 -0.61 23.18 0.19
N LEU A 435 0.37 22.78 1.01
CA LEU A 435 1.61 22.14 0.56
C LEU A 435 1.41 20.62 0.60
N LEU A 436 1.39 20.00 -0.58
CA LEU A 436 1.19 18.56 -0.74
C LEU A 436 2.49 17.90 -1.18
N THR A 437 3.11 17.09 -0.32
CA THR A 437 4.26 16.24 -0.68
C THR A 437 3.78 14.93 -1.26
N LEU A 438 4.29 14.56 -2.44
CA LEU A 438 3.89 13.40 -3.23
C LEU A 438 5.11 12.55 -3.55
N GLY A 439 5.09 11.28 -3.14
CA GLY A 439 6.09 10.29 -3.53
C GLY A 439 6.32 9.23 -2.47
N ALA A 440 6.87 8.08 -2.90
CA ALA A 440 7.20 6.96 -2.02
C ALA A 440 8.55 7.11 -1.29
N GLY A 441 9.43 7.98 -1.80
CA GLY A 441 10.78 8.20 -1.28
C GLY A 441 10.84 9.07 -0.02
N ASP A 442 11.93 9.83 0.11
CA ASP A 442 12.24 10.66 1.27
C ASP A 442 11.64 12.08 1.22
N VAL A 443 10.84 12.39 0.20
CA VAL A 443 10.07 13.65 0.10
C VAL A 443 9.16 13.90 1.31
N THR A 444 8.71 12.85 2.01
CA THR A 444 7.96 12.96 3.27
C THR A 444 8.68 13.81 4.34
N LEU A 445 10.03 13.80 4.33
CA LEU A 445 10.85 14.60 5.24
C LEU A 445 10.82 16.10 4.93
N VAL A 446 10.34 16.50 3.75
CA VAL A 446 10.14 17.90 3.38
C VAL A 446 8.98 18.49 4.18
N GLY A 447 7.90 17.72 4.38
CA GLY A 447 6.73 18.18 5.12
C GLY A 447 7.06 18.59 6.55
N ASP A 448 7.78 17.74 7.30
CA ASP A 448 8.19 18.04 8.67
C ASP A 448 9.15 19.24 8.74
N ALA A 449 10.16 19.25 7.86
CA ALA A 449 11.13 20.35 7.81
C ALA A 449 10.45 21.70 7.50
N MET A 450 9.44 21.71 6.63
CA MET A 450 8.66 22.92 6.34
C MET A 450 7.83 23.35 7.55
N LEU A 451 7.19 22.42 8.27
CA LEU A 451 6.46 22.77 9.49
C LEU A 451 7.37 23.38 10.56
N ASP A 452 8.58 22.84 10.72
CA ASP A 452 9.55 23.36 11.69
C ASP A 452 10.03 24.77 11.32
N ARG A 453 10.37 25.00 10.05
CA ARG A 453 10.75 26.34 9.55
C ARG A 453 9.64 27.37 9.69
N LEU A 454 8.42 26.98 9.30
CA LEU A 454 7.25 27.84 9.46
C LEU A 454 7.05 28.19 10.94
N ARG A 455 7.10 27.22 11.85
CA ARG A 455 6.98 27.48 13.31
C ARG A 455 8.10 28.36 13.87
N ALA A 456 9.29 28.32 13.28
CA ALA A 456 10.39 29.20 13.62
C ALA A 456 10.21 30.64 13.08
N GLY A 457 9.21 30.88 12.23
CA GLY A 457 8.94 32.18 11.61
C GLY A 457 9.91 32.52 10.48
N GLU A 458 10.53 31.52 9.87
CA GLU A 458 11.41 31.67 8.70
C GLU A 458 10.66 31.96 7.40
#